data_AF-A0A6P4E580-F1
#
_entry.id   AF-A0A6P4E580-F1
#
_cell.length_a   1.000
_cell.length_b   1.000
_cell.length_c   1.000
_cell.angle_alpha   90.00
_cell.angle_beta   90.00
_cell.angle_gamma   90.00
#
_symmetry.space_group_name_H-M   'P 1'
#
loop_
_entity.id
_entity.type
_entity.pdbx_description
1 polymer ?
#
loop_
_entity_poly.entity_id
_entity_poly.type
_entity_poly.pdbx_seq_one_letter_code
_entity_poly.pdbx_strand_id
1 'polypeptide(L)'
;HFHSMEVFATFDIFDLRGHKVAQGHKASFCLEDSNCLPGVSKKYNCANYGDQGISINCSDVYLYNLDCQWVDVTDLSPGSYVLKIAINPEFKVAEMNYDNNAAICDLIYTENFARVQNCQLGRP
;
A
#
# COMPACT_ATOMS: atom_id res chain seq x y z
N HIS A 1 -4.47 -11.27 -13.98
CA HIS A 1 -5.58 -11.81 -13.17
C HIS A 1 -6.63 -10.72 -13.00
N PHE A 2 -7.76 -10.99 -12.35
CA PHE A 2 -8.80 -9.99 -12.08
C PHE A 2 -8.50 -9.21 -10.80
N HIS A 3 -9.01 -7.99 -10.74
CA HIS A 3 -8.85 -7.15 -9.57
C HIS A 3 -10.23 -6.84 -9.00
N SER A 4 -10.43 -7.20 -7.74
CA SER A 4 -11.75 -7.15 -7.09
C SER A 4 -12.08 -5.77 -6.50
N MET A 5 -11.09 -4.88 -6.41
CA MET A 5 -11.26 -3.51 -5.89
C MET A 5 -10.43 -2.51 -6.70
N GLU A 6 -11.06 -1.40 -7.10
CA GLU A 6 -10.42 -0.29 -7.85
C GLU A 6 -9.45 0.54 -7.00
N VAL A 7 -9.70 0.67 -5.69
CA VAL A 7 -8.80 1.37 -4.77
C VAL A 7 -8.70 0.55 -3.49
N PHE A 8 -7.68 -0.30 -3.42
CA PHE A 8 -7.36 -1.04 -2.19
C PHE A 8 -6.22 -0.38 -1.42
N ALA A 9 -5.34 0.37 -2.09
CA ALA A 9 -4.30 1.14 -1.45
C ALA A 9 -4.05 2.50 -2.14
N THR A 10 -3.70 3.51 -1.36
CA THR A 10 -3.16 4.78 -1.85
C THR A 10 -1.73 4.98 -1.37
N PHE A 11 -0.92 5.62 -2.21
CA PHE A 11 0.47 5.97 -1.91
C PHE A 11 0.61 7.48 -2.11
N ASP A 12 0.46 8.23 -1.03
CA ASP A 12 0.41 9.68 -1.07
C ASP A 12 1.70 10.28 -0.49
N ILE A 13 2.23 11.31 -1.14
CA ILE A 13 3.33 12.12 -0.62
C ILE A 13 2.77 13.49 -0.26
N PHE A 14 3.06 13.93 0.97
CA PHE A 14 2.67 15.23 1.50
C PHE A 14 3.90 16.12 1.74
N ASP A 15 3.75 17.42 1.49
CA ASP A 15 4.71 18.42 1.98
C ASP A 15 4.60 18.57 3.51
N LEU A 16 5.56 19.27 4.12
CA LEU A 16 5.57 19.51 5.57
C LEU A 16 4.42 20.42 6.05
N ARG A 17 3.64 21.01 5.13
CA ARG A 17 2.45 21.80 5.43
C ARG A 17 1.18 20.96 5.37
N GLY A 18 1.29 19.68 5.01
CA GLY A 18 0.18 18.74 4.91
C GLY A 18 -0.55 18.76 3.57
N HIS A 19 -0.01 19.41 2.54
CA HIS A 19 -0.58 19.35 1.19
C HIS A 19 -0.08 18.10 0.47
N LYS A 20 -0.99 17.38 -0.19
CA LYS A 20 -0.61 16.30 -1.09
C LYS A 20 0.10 16.87 -2.31
N VAL A 21 1.32 16.40 -2.56
CA VAL A 21 2.20 16.88 -3.65
C VAL A 21 2.49 15.81 -4.71
N ALA A 22 2.31 14.54 -4.38
CA ALA A 22 2.33 13.45 -5.35
C ALA A 22 1.40 12.32 -4.90
N GLN A 23 0.92 11.55 -5.87
CA GLN A 23 0.07 10.40 -5.62
C GLN A 23 0.44 9.27 -6.58
N GLY A 24 0.77 8.12 -6.01
CA GLY A 24 0.78 6.84 -6.70
C GLY A 24 -0.56 6.17 -6.52
N HIS A 25 -1.07 5.62 -7.62
CA HIS A 25 -2.25 4.77 -7.59
C HIS A 25 -1.83 3.34 -7.91
N LYS A 26 -2.24 2.41 -7.05
CA LYS A 26 -2.41 1.03 -7.47
C LYS A 26 -3.90 0.81 -7.70
N ALA A 27 -4.30 1.03 -8.95
CA ALA A 27 -5.70 1.07 -9.38
C ALA A 27 -6.43 -0.28 -9.27
N SER A 28 -5.75 -1.33 -8.84
CA SER A 28 -6.31 -2.66 -8.91
C SER A 28 -5.48 -3.64 -8.07
N PHE A 29 -6.11 -4.38 -7.16
CA PHE A 29 -5.50 -5.51 -6.43
C PHE A 29 -6.24 -6.82 -6.73
N CYS A 30 -5.48 -7.87 -7.04
CA CYS A 30 -5.88 -9.23 -6.68
C CYS A 30 -5.70 -9.38 -5.16
N LEU A 31 -6.61 -10.08 -4.50
CA LEU A 31 -6.44 -10.46 -3.10
C LEU A 31 -6.17 -11.96 -3.01
N GLU A 32 -4.96 -12.35 -2.59
CA GLU A 32 -4.58 -13.76 -2.44
C GLU A 32 -3.68 -14.04 -1.22
N ASP A 33 -3.61 -15.32 -0.85
CA ASP A 33 -2.76 -15.78 0.25
C ASP A 33 -1.30 -15.97 -0.22
N SER A 34 -0.57 -14.87 -0.41
CA SER A 34 0.82 -14.92 -0.90
C SER A 34 1.81 -15.48 0.14
N ASN A 35 1.59 -15.19 1.43
CA ASN A 35 2.39 -15.67 2.55
C ASN A 35 1.48 -15.90 3.77
N CYS A 36 1.76 -16.93 4.57
CA CYS A 36 0.97 -17.25 5.75
C CYS A 36 1.89 -17.68 6.91
N LEU A 37 1.41 -17.51 8.14
CA LEU A 37 2.11 -18.03 9.32
C LEU A 37 2.29 -19.56 9.24
N PRO A 38 3.34 -20.12 9.87
CA PRO A 38 3.56 -21.57 9.87
C PRO A 38 2.34 -22.34 10.36
N GLY A 39 1.94 -23.37 9.60
CA GLY A 39 0.77 -24.20 9.91
C GLY A 39 -0.58 -23.67 9.39
N VAL A 40 -0.61 -22.49 8.78
CA VAL A 40 -1.82 -21.93 8.15
C VAL A 40 -1.86 -22.31 6.67
N SER A 41 -2.97 -22.91 6.23
CA SER A 41 -3.18 -23.25 4.81
C SER A 41 -3.68 -22.05 4.01
N LYS A 42 -3.06 -21.84 2.84
CA LYS A 42 -3.54 -20.89 1.83
C LYS A 42 -4.88 -21.33 1.26
N LYS A 43 -5.81 -20.40 1.06
CA LYS A 43 -7.15 -20.64 0.52
C LYS A 43 -7.40 -19.84 -0.76
N TYR A 44 -7.11 -18.55 -0.76
CA TYR A 44 -7.41 -17.65 -1.88
C TYR A 44 -6.24 -17.58 -2.85
N ASN A 45 -6.55 -17.60 -4.15
CA ASN A 45 -5.58 -17.59 -5.24
C ASN A 45 -6.23 -17.00 -6.48
N CYS A 46 -5.65 -15.93 -7.04
CA CYS A 46 -6.23 -15.24 -8.18
C CYS A 46 -5.97 -15.91 -9.53
N ALA A 47 -5.09 -16.93 -9.57
CA ALA A 47 -4.84 -17.71 -10.78
C ALA A 47 -6.13 -18.40 -11.24
N ASN A 48 -6.31 -18.51 -12.57
CA ASN A 48 -7.44 -19.19 -13.18
C ASN A 48 -8.83 -18.70 -12.70
N TYR A 49 -8.99 -17.40 -12.46
CA TYR A 49 -10.26 -16.82 -11.98
C TYR A 49 -10.71 -17.37 -10.63
N GLY A 50 -9.76 -17.77 -9.79
CA GLY A 50 -10.06 -18.23 -8.44
C GLY A 50 -10.63 -17.12 -7.55
N ASP A 51 -11.27 -17.57 -6.46
CA ASP A 51 -11.83 -16.68 -5.45
C ASP A 51 -10.73 -15.82 -4.82
N GLN A 52 -11.07 -14.56 -4.57
CA GLN A 52 -10.17 -13.57 -3.99
C GLN A 52 -10.49 -13.30 -2.52
N GLY A 53 -9.44 -13.08 -1.75
CA GLY A 53 -9.52 -12.76 -0.33
C GLY A 53 -8.16 -12.93 0.35
N ILE A 54 -8.09 -12.54 1.61
CA ILE A 54 -6.93 -12.80 2.46
C ILE A 54 -7.44 -13.59 3.66
N SER A 55 -6.88 -14.78 3.85
CA SER A 55 -7.22 -15.66 4.98
C SER A 55 -6.67 -15.10 6.29
N ILE A 56 -7.32 -15.45 7.39
CA ILE A 56 -6.83 -15.12 8.74
C ILE A 56 -5.41 -15.66 8.88
N ASN A 57 -4.49 -14.83 9.38
CA ASN A 57 -3.05 -15.14 9.54
C ASN A 57 -2.28 -15.35 8.22
N CYS A 58 -2.84 -14.88 7.10
CA CYS A 58 -2.14 -14.72 5.83
C CYS A 58 -1.96 -13.24 5.48
N SER A 59 -1.12 -12.98 4.49
CA SER A 59 -0.83 -11.66 3.94
C SER A 59 -0.70 -11.73 2.44
N ASP A 60 -1.13 -10.66 1.76
CA ASP A 60 -0.89 -10.46 0.33
C ASP A 60 0.30 -9.51 0.14
N VAL A 61 1.37 -9.99 -0.48
CA VAL A 61 2.67 -9.32 -0.59
C VAL A 61 2.92 -8.99 -2.05
N TYR A 62 2.81 -7.71 -2.36
CA TYR A 62 3.19 -7.19 -3.66
C TYR A 62 4.63 -6.70 -3.62
N LEU A 63 5.47 -7.31 -4.44
CA LEU A 63 6.89 -6.98 -4.54
C LEU A 63 7.12 -5.68 -5.33
N TYR A 64 8.25 -5.03 -5.05
CA TYR A 64 8.65 -3.74 -5.63
C TYR A 64 8.82 -3.77 -7.16
N ASN A 65 9.02 -4.96 -7.74
CA ASN A 65 9.22 -5.15 -9.17
C ASN A 65 7.90 -5.33 -9.94
N LEU A 66 6.75 -5.29 -9.27
CA LEU A 66 5.46 -5.32 -9.91
C LEU A 66 5.08 -3.93 -10.42
N ASP A 67 4.49 -3.88 -11.60
CA ASP A 67 4.00 -2.62 -12.16
C ASP A 67 3.02 -1.91 -11.21
N CYS A 68 3.07 -0.58 -11.27
CA CYS A 68 2.26 0.34 -10.45
C CYS A 68 2.52 0.23 -8.93
N GLN A 69 3.67 -0.33 -8.49
CA GLN A 69 4.14 -0.28 -7.10
C GLN A 69 5.09 0.90 -6.84
N TRP A 70 4.75 2.07 -7.36
CA TRP A 70 5.56 3.29 -7.19
C TRP A 70 4.69 4.54 -7.10
N VAL A 71 5.26 5.58 -6.51
CA VAL A 71 4.81 6.96 -6.64
C VAL A 71 5.77 7.65 -7.59
N ASP A 72 5.26 8.29 -8.64
CA ASP A 72 6.10 9.12 -9.50
C ASP A 72 6.48 10.39 -8.73
N VAL A 73 7.78 10.66 -8.66
CA VAL A 73 8.37 11.80 -7.96
C VAL A 73 9.12 12.75 -8.91
N THR A 74 8.95 12.57 -10.23
CA THR A 74 9.68 13.33 -11.27
C THR A 74 9.55 14.84 -11.08
N ASP A 75 8.37 15.31 -10.65
CA ASP A 75 8.07 16.73 -10.48
C ASP A 75 8.31 17.26 -9.05
N LEU A 76 8.82 16.42 -8.14
CA LEU A 76 9.17 16.85 -6.79
C LEU A 76 10.58 17.46 -6.76
N SER A 77 10.73 18.55 -6.01
CA SER A 77 12.06 19.08 -5.70
C SER A 77 12.72 18.26 -4.58
N PRO A 78 14.06 18.21 -4.49
CA PRO A 78 14.75 17.69 -3.31
C PRO A 78 14.23 18.34 -2.01
N GLY A 79 13.97 17.54 -0.99
CA GLY A 79 13.37 18.02 0.25
C GLY A 79 12.93 16.92 1.20
N SER A 80 12.26 17.35 2.27
CA SER A 80 11.63 16.45 3.25
C SER A 80 10.12 16.45 3.05
N TYR A 81 9.56 15.25 3.08
CA TYR A 81 8.16 14.96 2.81
C TYR A 81 7.65 13.91 3.79
N VAL A 82 6.34 13.69 3.78
CA VAL A 82 5.70 12.58 4.47
C VAL A 82 5.15 11.62 3.43
N LEU A 83 5.56 10.36 3.48
CA LEU A 83 4.97 9.27 2.70
C LEU A 83 3.86 8.62 3.54
N LYS A 84 2.64 8.57 3.02
CA LYS A 84 1.51 7.87 3.62
C LYS A 84 1.02 6.78 2.67
N ILE A 85 1.08 5.53 3.15
CA ILE A 85 0.54 4.37 2.45
C ILE A 85 -0.70 3.93 3.23
N ALA A 86 -1.88 4.01 2.64
CA ALA A 86 -3.13 3.65 3.28
C ALA A 86 -3.79 2.46 2.58
N ILE A 87 -4.28 1.49 3.36
CA ILE A 87 -4.97 0.29 2.93
C ILE A 87 -6.45 0.41 3.27
N ASN A 88 -7.32 -0.01 2.34
CA ASN A 88 -8.76 0.15 2.44
C ASN A 88 -9.18 1.59 2.86
N PRO A 89 -8.65 2.65 2.21
CA PRO A 89 -8.79 4.02 2.69
C PRO A 89 -10.23 4.55 2.61
N GLU A 90 -11.07 3.92 1.79
CA GLU A 90 -12.49 4.27 1.63
C GLU A 90 -13.42 3.41 2.49
N PHE A 91 -12.86 2.54 3.36
CA PHE A 91 -13.63 1.66 4.25
C PHE A 91 -14.63 0.75 3.51
N LYS A 92 -14.29 0.36 2.27
CA LYS A 92 -15.13 -0.51 1.43
C LYS A 92 -15.20 -1.94 1.96
N VAL A 93 -14.18 -2.38 2.69
CA VAL A 93 -14.18 -3.66 3.42
C VAL A 93 -14.37 -3.40 4.92
N ALA A 94 -15.25 -4.18 5.55
CA ALA A 94 -15.44 -4.13 6.99
C ALA A 94 -14.23 -4.74 7.70
N GLU A 95 -13.64 -4.00 8.65
CA GLU A 95 -12.53 -4.45 9.48
C GLU A 95 -12.86 -4.24 10.95
N MET A 96 -12.23 -5.01 11.84
CA MET A 96 -12.43 -4.87 13.30
C MET A 96 -11.91 -3.53 13.84
N ASN A 97 -10.91 -2.97 13.17
CA ASN A 97 -10.28 -1.71 13.49
C ASN A 97 -9.70 -1.11 12.20
N TYR A 98 -9.61 0.22 12.14
CA TYR A 98 -9.00 0.98 11.05
C TYR A 98 -7.85 1.89 11.53
N ASP A 99 -7.53 1.89 12.83
CA ASP A 99 -6.49 2.73 13.44
C ASP A 99 -5.06 2.35 13.00
N ASN A 100 -4.91 1.23 12.32
CA ASN A 100 -3.67 0.66 11.83
C ASN A 100 -3.64 0.46 10.31
N ASN A 101 -4.57 1.09 9.58
CA ASN A 101 -4.71 0.91 8.13
C ASN A 101 -3.75 1.79 7.30
N ALA A 102 -2.91 2.60 7.92
CA ALA A 102 -1.87 3.33 7.20
C ALA A 102 -0.49 3.17 7.84
N ALA A 103 0.54 3.22 7.00
CA ALA A 103 1.91 3.49 7.39
C ALA A 103 2.27 4.93 6.98
N ILE A 104 2.70 5.73 7.95
CA ILE A 104 3.12 7.13 7.77
C ILE A 104 4.61 7.21 8.08
N CYS A 105 5.41 7.66 7.12
CA CYS A 105 6.86 7.65 7.19
C CYS A 105 7.45 8.99 6.79
N ASP A 106 8.63 9.30 7.34
CA ASP A 106 9.46 10.39 6.85
C ASP A 106 10.09 10.00 5.51
N LEU A 107 9.96 10.86 4.50
CA LEU A 107 10.60 10.72 3.20
C LEU A 107 11.62 11.85 2.99
N ILE A 108 12.90 11.49 2.90
CA ILE A 108 13.96 12.41 2.48
C ILE A 108 14.26 12.12 1.02
N TYR A 109 14.03 13.10 0.15
CA TYR A 109 14.32 13.02 -1.28
C TYR A 109 15.46 13.97 -1.64
N THR A 110 16.44 13.46 -2.36
CA THR A 110 17.61 14.20 -2.85
C THR A 110 17.79 13.95 -4.34
N GLU A 111 18.70 14.67 -4.98
CA GLU A 111 19.02 14.45 -6.41
C GLU A 111 19.49 13.02 -6.73
N ASN A 112 20.05 12.31 -5.74
CA ASN A 112 20.70 11.02 -5.96
C ASN A 112 20.01 9.84 -5.27
N PHE A 113 19.22 10.07 -4.21
CA PHE A 113 18.55 9.01 -3.47
C PHE A 113 17.28 9.50 -2.79
N ALA A 114 16.39 8.56 -2.51
CA ALA A 114 15.27 8.71 -1.59
C ALA A 114 15.48 7.77 -0.39
N ARG A 115 15.12 8.23 0.81
CA ARG A 115 15.17 7.43 2.03
C ARG A 115 13.85 7.55 2.78
N VAL A 116 13.22 6.40 3.02
CA VAL A 116 12.04 6.26 3.86
C VAL A 116 12.47 5.77 5.24
N GLN A 117 11.99 6.42 6.30
CA GLN A 117 12.35 6.07 7.68
C GLN A 117 11.25 6.47 8.67
N ASN A 118 11.42 6.06 9.94
CA ASN A 118 10.53 6.41 11.05
C ASN A 118 9.04 6.09 10.79
N CYS A 119 8.77 5.01 10.07
CA CYS A 119 7.41 4.61 9.75
C CYS A 119 6.61 4.24 11.01
N GLN A 120 5.39 4.76 11.11
CA GLN A 120 4.45 4.47 12.19
C GLN A 120 3.09 4.07 11.61
N LEU A 121 2.38 3.20 12.32
CA LEU A 121 1.01 2.84 11.98
C LEU A 121 0.05 3.96 12.40
N GLY A 122 -0.97 4.19 11.59
CA GLY A 122 -2.01 5.16 11.86
C GLY A 122 -3.26 4.94 11.03
N ARG A 123 -4.15 5.93 11.04
CA ARG A 123 -5.39 5.94 10.26
C ARG A 123 -5.15 6.27 8.78
N PRO A 124 -5.99 5.73 7.88
CA PRO A 124 -5.94 5.99 6.44
C PRO A 124 -6.20 7.46 6.08
#